data_AF-A0A5C7P2K8-F1
#
_entry.id   AF-A0A5C7P2K8-F1
#
_cell.length_a   1.000
_cell.length_b   1.000
_cell.length_c   1.000
_cell.angle_alpha   90.00
_cell.angle_beta   90.00
_cell.angle_gamma   90.00
#
_symmetry.space_group_name_H-M   'P 1'
#
loop_
_entity.id
_entity.type
_entity.pdbx_description
1 polymer ?
#
loop_
_entity_poly.entity_id
_entity_poly.type
_entity_poly.pdbx_seq_one_letter_code
_entity_poly.pdbx_strand_id
1 'polypeptide(L)'
;MPDGSRGHYRLSVVVPLVATQAANGTLFSFRWTSSTLVAVIKELRISVLQTAAATATIFPNYEVFVARSFTAADSAGTALTLSGNSMKVRTAMATTALSGARISAAAAGLTVGTRTLDPHPQLVLTTTSTITTPNLTLYENEIDPSIQGGSVPIVLAQNEGIIVRGPTTVFGAADAANLNVHMMWMETCSYTA
;
A
#
# COMPACT_ATOMS: atom_id res chain seq x y z
N MET A 1 25.51 -4.53 -6.52
CA MET A 1 24.96 -3.35 -5.81
C MET A 1 25.00 -3.63 -4.32
N PRO A 2 25.30 -2.66 -3.44
CA PRO A 2 25.31 -2.91 -2.00
C PRO A 2 23.88 -3.26 -1.57
N ASP A 3 23.69 -4.49 -1.13
CA ASP A 3 22.43 -5.06 -0.69
C ASP A 3 22.09 -4.57 0.73
N GLY A 4 21.33 -3.47 0.81
CA GLY A 4 20.54 -3.13 1.99
C GLY A 4 21.31 -3.02 3.29
N SER A 5 22.16 -2.00 3.42
CA SER A 5 23.06 -1.81 4.57
C SER A 5 22.40 -1.90 5.96
N ARG A 6 21.08 -1.73 6.07
CA ARG A 6 20.31 -2.01 7.31
C ARG A 6 19.47 -3.27 7.29
N GLY A 7 19.01 -3.70 6.11
CA GLY A 7 18.26 -4.94 5.95
C GLY A 7 17.16 -4.88 4.90
N HIS A 8 16.41 -5.97 4.85
CA HIS A 8 15.24 -6.19 4.01
C HIS A 8 14.04 -6.49 4.89
N TYR A 9 12.91 -5.94 4.51
CA TYR A 9 11.69 -6.03 5.28
C TYR A 9 10.52 -6.40 4.39
N ARG A 10 9.53 -7.06 4.99
CA ARG A 10 8.29 -7.49 4.33
C ARG A 10 7.10 -7.17 5.21
N LEU A 11 6.07 -6.64 4.58
CA LEU A 11 4.78 -6.36 5.18
C LEU A 11 3.69 -7.01 4.33
N SER A 12 2.72 -7.65 4.99
CA SER A 12 1.44 -8.03 4.39
C SER A 12 0.34 -7.65 5.34
N VAL A 13 -0.64 -6.88 4.88
CA VAL A 13 -1.77 -6.41 5.69
C VAL A 13 -3.07 -6.50 4.92
N VAL A 14 -4.14 -6.76 5.66
CA VAL A 14 -5.51 -6.78 5.14
C VAL A 14 -6.21 -5.50 5.57
N VAL A 15 -6.77 -4.79 4.61
CA VAL A 15 -7.66 -3.64 4.80
C VAL A 15 -9.09 -4.12 4.58
N PRO A 16 -9.93 -4.20 5.63
CA PRO A 16 -11.33 -4.54 5.46
C PRO A 16 -12.06 -3.38 4.78
N LEU A 17 -12.77 -3.67 3.70
CA LEU A 17 -13.62 -2.75 2.96
C LEU A 17 -15.08 -3.11 3.21
N VAL A 18 -15.88 -2.09 3.50
CA VAL A 18 -17.27 -2.25 3.93
C VAL A 18 -18.24 -1.76 2.86
N ALA A 19 -19.51 -2.12 3.02
CA ALA A 19 -20.59 -1.56 2.21
C ALA A 19 -20.54 -0.04 2.23
N THR A 20 -20.81 0.58 1.08
CA THR A 20 -20.75 2.04 0.90
C THR A 20 -19.36 2.66 1.19
N GLN A 21 -18.28 1.88 1.07
CA GLN A 21 -16.91 2.40 1.12
C GLN A 21 -16.79 3.65 0.23
N ALA A 22 -16.33 4.74 0.82
CA ALA A 22 -16.23 6.03 0.16
C ALA A 22 -15.25 5.96 -1.01
N ALA A 23 -15.63 6.63 -2.10
CA ALA A 23 -14.76 6.77 -3.26
C ALA A 23 -13.49 7.54 -2.89
N ASN A 24 -12.36 7.12 -3.44
CA ASN A 24 -11.06 7.76 -3.32
C ASN A 24 -10.56 7.91 -1.87
N GLY A 25 -11.06 7.08 -0.94
CA GLY A 25 -10.57 7.02 0.43
C GLY A 25 -9.13 6.52 0.47
N THR A 26 -8.32 7.02 1.40
CA THR A 26 -6.99 6.46 1.66
C THR A 26 -7.16 5.16 2.45
N LEU A 27 -6.75 4.04 1.89
CA LEU A 27 -6.92 2.70 2.49
C LEU A 27 -5.65 2.22 3.21
N PHE A 28 -4.49 2.59 2.67
CA PHE A 28 -3.19 2.29 3.26
C PHE A 28 -2.26 3.49 3.10
N SER A 29 -1.48 3.76 4.14
CA SER A 29 -0.43 4.78 4.12
C SER A 29 0.86 4.23 4.68
N PHE A 30 1.94 4.39 3.93
CA PHE A 30 3.32 4.12 4.33
C PHE A 30 4.11 5.42 4.25
N ARG A 31 4.66 5.90 5.37
CA ARG A 31 5.42 7.16 5.43
C ARG A 31 6.88 6.90 5.79
N TRP A 32 7.78 7.36 4.95
CA TRP A 32 9.22 7.36 5.18
C TRP A 32 9.72 8.73 5.62
N THR A 33 10.45 8.81 6.74
CA THR A 33 10.98 10.10 7.25
C THR A 33 12.47 10.05 7.58
N SER A 34 13.17 8.95 7.26
CA SER A 34 14.61 8.89 7.49
C SER A 34 15.33 9.89 6.58
N SER A 35 16.22 10.69 7.16
CA SER A 35 17.10 11.61 6.43
C SER A 35 18.42 10.97 6.01
N THR A 36 18.76 9.79 6.56
CA THR A 36 20.06 9.12 6.35
C THR A 36 19.95 7.87 5.48
N LEU A 37 18.72 7.46 5.15
CA LEU A 37 18.43 6.22 4.44
C LEU A 37 17.31 6.47 3.45
N VAL A 38 17.36 5.72 2.36
CA VAL A 38 16.26 5.59 1.41
C VAL A 38 15.57 4.23 1.60
N ALA A 39 14.27 4.20 1.37
CA ALA A 39 13.51 2.95 1.26
C ALA A 39 13.38 2.58 -0.22
N VAL A 40 13.98 1.47 -0.62
CA VAL A 40 13.92 0.94 -1.99
C VAL A 40 12.83 -0.12 -2.02
N ILE A 41 11.71 0.18 -2.68
CA ILE A 41 10.58 -0.75 -2.81
C ILE A 41 10.95 -1.84 -3.82
N LYS A 42 11.08 -3.06 -3.32
CA LYS A 42 11.48 -4.25 -4.09
C LYS A 42 10.30 -4.97 -4.70
N GLU A 43 9.15 -4.91 -4.04
CA GLU A 43 7.90 -5.46 -4.53
C GLU A 43 6.77 -4.66 -3.87
N LEU A 44 5.74 -4.35 -4.65
CA LEU A 44 4.47 -3.86 -4.14
C LEU A 44 3.33 -4.54 -4.90
N ARG A 45 2.54 -5.33 -4.19
CA ARG A 45 1.37 -6.02 -4.73
C ARG A 45 0.13 -5.58 -3.96
N ILE A 46 -0.94 -5.34 -4.70
CA ILE A 46 -2.27 -5.23 -4.12
C ILE A 46 -3.18 -6.31 -4.72
N SER A 47 -4.01 -6.89 -3.88
CA SER A 47 -5.02 -7.85 -4.31
C SER A 47 -6.31 -7.64 -3.56
N VAL A 48 -7.43 -7.94 -4.20
CA VAL A 48 -8.75 -7.75 -3.60
C VAL A 48 -9.55 -9.02 -3.74
N LEU A 49 -10.10 -9.47 -2.62
CA LEU A 49 -11.05 -10.57 -2.55
C LEU A 49 -12.39 -10.01 -2.07
N GLN A 50 -13.43 -10.17 -2.89
CA GLN A 50 -14.77 -9.73 -2.49
C GLN A 50 -15.39 -10.73 -1.51
N THR A 51 -15.86 -10.24 -0.36
CA THR A 51 -16.36 -11.04 0.76
C THR A 51 -17.89 -11.01 0.89
N ALA A 52 -18.57 -10.10 0.19
CA ALA A 52 -20.03 -10.06 0.05
C ALA A 52 -20.45 -9.92 -1.42
N ALA A 53 -21.65 -10.40 -1.77
CA ALA A 53 -22.08 -10.49 -3.16
C ALA A 53 -22.50 -9.11 -3.70
N ALA A 54 -22.01 -8.75 -4.88
CA ALA A 54 -22.42 -7.51 -5.51
C ALA A 54 -23.83 -7.63 -6.08
N THR A 55 -24.69 -6.66 -5.76
CA THR A 55 -26.07 -6.58 -6.25
C THR A 55 -26.23 -5.61 -7.43
N ALA A 56 -25.19 -4.85 -7.74
CA ALA A 56 -25.14 -3.90 -8.85
C ALA A 56 -23.82 -4.06 -9.62
N THR A 57 -23.84 -3.69 -10.91
CA THR A 57 -22.63 -3.69 -11.74
C THR A 57 -21.75 -2.49 -11.38
N ILE A 58 -20.75 -2.74 -10.55
CA ILE A 58 -19.74 -1.76 -10.13
C ILE A 58 -18.35 -2.38 -10.37
N PHE A 59 -17.44 -1.59 -10.93
CA PHE A 59 -16.05 -1.97 -11.17
C PHE A 59 -15.14 -1.11 -10.29
N PRO A 60 -14.87 -1.52 -9.04
CA PRO A 60 -14.03 -0.75 -8.15
C PRO A 60 -12.59 -0.77 -8.65
N ASN A 61 -11.99 0.42 -8.78
CA ASN A 61 -10.57 0.55 -9.08
C ASN A 61 -9.81 0.96 -7.83
N TYR A 62 -8.60 0.44 -7.67
CA TYR A 62 -7.67 0.80 -6.61
C TYR A 62 -6.39 1.30 -7.23
N GLU A 63 -5.80 2.30 -6.59
CA GLU A 63 -4.69 3.05 -7.16
C GLU A 63 -3.58 3.19 -6.13
N VAL A 64 -2.35 2.99 -6.59
CA VAL A 64 -1.14 3.21 -5.80
C VAL A 64 -0.51 4.52 -6.24
N PHE A 65 -0.28 5.42 -5.30
CA PHE A 65 0.45 6.66 -5.54
C PHE A 65 1.71 6.73 -4.70
N VAL A 66 2.74 7.37 -5.26
CA VAL A 66 3.82 7.93 -4.45
C VAL A 66 3.32 9.24 -3.84
N ALA A 67 3.54 9.39 -2.55
CA ALA A 67 3.31 10.63 -1.83
C ALA A 67 4.64 11.37 -1.61
N ARG A 68 4.63 12.68 -1.85
CA ARG A 68 5.73 13.62 -1.67
C ARG A 68 5.43 14.57 -0.52
N SER A 69 6.48 15.14 0.04
CA SER A 69 6.41 16.29 0.95
C SER A 69 5.52 16.08 2.19
N PHE A 70 5.57 14.89 2.79
CA PHE A 70 4.87 14.62 4.05
C PHE A 70 5.35 15.54 5.17
N THR A 71 4.47 16.39 5.71
CA THR A 71 4.73 17.16 6.93
C THR A 71 3.94 16.65 8.12
N ALA A 72 2.72 16.17 7.90
CA ALA A 72 1.89 15.50 8.91
C ALA A 72 1.50 14.09 8.46
N ALA A 73 1.55 13.12 9.37
CA ALA A 73 1.16 11.74 9.07
C ALA A 73 -0.35 11.62 8.89
N ASP A 74 -0.77 10.66 8.06
CA ASP A 74 -2.16 10.21 8.05
C ASP A 74 -2.54 9.65 9.43
N SER A 75 -3.82 9.79 9.79
CA SER A 75 -4.36 9.40 11.09
C SER A 75 -5.69 8.64 10.94
N ALA A 76 -6.35 8.32 12.06
CA ALA A 76 -7.46 7.37 12.14
C ALA A 76 -7.08 5.95 11.66
N GLY A 77 -7.98 4.98 11.82
CA GLY A 77 -7.69 3.57 11.53
C GLY A 77 -6.59 2.98 12.44
N THR A 78 -5.97 1.91 11.97
CA THR A 78 -5.04 1.08 12.76
C THR A 78 -3.60 1.35 12.38
N ALA A 79 -2.76 1.69 13.37
CA ALA A 79 -1.32 1.75 13.20
C ALA A 79 -0.69 0.36 13.18
N LEU A 80 0.26 0.16 12.26
CA LEU A 80 1.04 -1.06 12.18
C LEU A 80 2.21 -1.01 13.18
N THR A 81 2.52 -2.15 13.80
CA THR A 81 3.58 -2.26 14.80
C THR A 81 4.94 -2.38 14.13
N LEU A 82 5.80 -1.37 14.29
CA LEU A 82 7.10 -1.26 13.59
C LEU A 82 8.31 -1.58 14.48
N SER A 83 8.11 -2.24 15.63
CA SER A 83 9.14 -2.42 16.66
C SER A 83 9.79 -3.81 16.66
N GLY A 84 11.01 -3.87 17.20
CA GLY A 84 11.70 -5.15 17.47
C GLY A 84 12.02 -5.91 16.19
N ASN A 85 11.69 -7.21 16.16
CA ASN A 85 11.91 -8.08 15.00
C ASN A 85 10.74 -8.09 14.00
N SER A 86 9.78 -7.18 14.16
CA SER A 86 8.66 -7.06 13.23
C SER A 86 9.16 -6.74 11.83
N MET A 87 8.56 -7.40 10.82
CA MET A 87 8.81 -7.18 9.39
C MET A 87 10.22 -7.53 8.88
N LYS A 88 11.18 -7.90 9.74
CA LYS A 88 12.52 -8.31 9.31
C LYS A 88 12.47 -9.64 8.58
N VAL A 89 13.18 -9.75 7.46
CA VAL A 89 13.38 -11.04 6.78
C VAL A 89 14.40 -11.91 7.50
N ARG A 90 15.33 -11.32 8.27
CA ARG A 90 16.27 -12.02 9.15
C ARG A 90 16.41 -11.31 10.49
N THR A 91 16.47 -12.07 11.58
CA THR A 91 16.57 -11.54 12.96
C THR A 91 17.75 -10.59 13.16
N ALA A 92 18.88 -10.86 12.49
CA ALA A 92 20.11 -10.07 12.61
C ALA A 92 20.06 -8.68 11.94
N MET A 93 19.00 -8.38 11.16
CA MET A 93 18.84 -7.06 10.55
C MET A 93 18.53 -6.00 11.61
N ALA A 94 18.86 -4.75 11.31
CA ALA A 94 18.44 -3.63 12.13
C ALA A 94 16.91 -3.54 12.15
N THR A 95 16.32 -2.91 13.18
CA THR A 95 14.90 -2.54 13.13
C THR A 95 14.69 -1.53 12.00
N THR A 96 13.56 -1.63 11.30
CA THR A 96 13.21 -0.71 10.20
C THR A 96 13.25 0.75 10.65
N ALA A 97 13.70 1.65 9.77
CA ALA A 97 13.60 3.10 9.97
C ALA A 97 12.25 3.68 9.50
N LEU A 98 11.29 2.82 9.18
CA LEU A 98 9.93 3.22 8.81
C LEU A 98 9.29 4.03 9.94
N SER A 99 8.84 5.23 9.61
CA SER A 99 8.32 6.19 10.60
C SER A 99 6.88 5.89 11.02
N GLY A 100 6.11 5.30 10.11
CA GLY A 100 4.71 5.01 10.33
C GLY A 100 4.08 4.34 9.12
N ALA A 101 3.25 3.34 9.40
CA ALA A 101 2.34 2.78 8.43
C ALA A 101 0.99 2.51 9.07
N ARG A 102 -0.10 2.68 8.31
CA ARG A 102 -1.47 2.55 8.80
C ARG A 102 -2.38 1.95 7.73
N ILE A 103 -3.44 1.30 8.20
CA ILE A 103 -4.56 0.82 7.39
C ILE A 103 -5.85 1.49 7.84
N SER A 104 -6.76 1.75 6.91
CA SER A 104 -8.10 2.25 7.24
C SER A 104 -8.89 1.20 8.02
N ALA A 105 -9.74 1.65 8.93
CA ALA A 105 -10.70 0.82 9.65
C ALA A 105 -12.14 1.35 9.54
N ALA A 106 -12.37 2.31 8.64
CA ALA A 106 -13.64 3.00 8.45
C ALA A 106 -13.94 3.18 6.96
N ALA A 107 -15.24 3.27 6.63
CA ALA A 107 -15.74 3.48 5.27
C ALA A 107 -15.19 4.74 4.59
N ALA A 108 -14.84 5.78 5.35
CA ALA A 108 -14.27 7.02 4.80
C ALA A 108 -12.77 6.90 4.43
N GLY A 109 -12.10 5.81 4.82
CA GLY A 109 -10.65 5.68 4.75
C GLY A 109 -9.94 6.33 5.95
N LEU A 110 -8.63 6.49 5.83
CA LEU A 110 -7.79 7.24 6.76
C LEU A 110 -8.03 8.75 6.66
N THR A 111 -7.84 9.45 7.77
CA THR A 111 -7.76 10.91 7.76
C THR A 111 -6.43 11.31 7.16
N VAL A 112 -6.48 11.95 5.99
CA VAL A 112 -5.29 12.34 5.21
C VAL A 112 -4.52 13.42 5.97
N GLY A 113 -3.23 13.18 6.17
CA GLY A 113 -2.29 14.16 6.69
C GLY A 113 -1.89 15.16 5.62
N THR A 114 -0.77 15.85 5.82
CA THR A 114 -0.27 16.83 4.83
C THR A 114 0.77 16.15 3.96
N ARG A 115 0.38 15.92 2.69
CA ARG A 115 1.21 15.31 1.64
C ARG A 115 0.68 15.70 0.26
N THR A 116 1.53 15.59 -0.75
CA THR A 116 1.16 15.75 -2.16
C THR A 116 1.27 14.40 -2.84
N LEU A 117 0.19 13.89 -3.44
CA LEU A 117 0.30 12.70 -4.28
C LEU A 117 0.91 13.08 -5.63
N ASP A 118 1.72 12.19 -6.20
CA ASP A 118 2.08 12.30 -7.61
C ASP A 118 0.78 12.35 -8.45
N PRO A 119 0.73 13.12 -9.55
CA PRO A 119 -0.53 13.32 -10.29
C PRO A 119 -1.13 12.04 -10.89
N HIS A 120 -0.29 11.03 -11.14
CA HIS A 120 -0.69 9.77 -11.76
C HIS A 120 -0.31 8.58 -10.86
N PRO A 121 -1.18 7.56 -10.80
CA PRO A 121 -0.88 6.35 -10.03
C PRO A 121 0.26 5.56 -10.68
N GLN A 122 1.09 4.94 -9.85
CA GLN A 122 2.13 3.99 -10.28
C GLN A 122 1.57 2.61 -10.60
N LEU A 123 0.40 2.28 -10.03
CA LEU A 123 -0.30 1.03 -10.28
C LEU A 123 -1.81 1.25 -10.15
N VAL A 124 -2.57 0.62 -11.04
CA VAL A 124 -4.03 0.56 -11.00
C VAL A 124 -4.47 -0.90 -11.00
N LEU A 125 -5.34 -1.26 -10.07
CA LEU A 125 -6.01 -2.56 -10.00
C LEU A 125 -7.49 -2.37 -10.26
N THR A 126 -8.06 -3.20 -11.11
CA THR A 126 -9.50 -3.23 -11.39
C THR A 126 -9.98 -4.66 -11.63
N THR A 127 -11.30 -4.84 -11.57
CA THR A 127 -11.98 -6.05 -12.04
C THR A 127 -12.80 -5.72 -13.29
N THR A 128 -12.90 -6.66 -14.22
CA THR A 128 -13.75 -6.55 -15.42
C THR A 128 -15.10 -7.23 -15.25
N SER A 129 -15.37 -7.80 -14.06
CA SER A 129 -16.56 -8.60 -13.80
C SER A 129 -17.21 -8.21 -12.48
N THR A 130 -18.54 -8.21 -12.46
CA THR A 130 -19.32 -8.12 -11.22
C THR A 130 -19.21 -9.43 -10.46
N ILE A 131 -18.75 -9.39 -9.21
CA ILE A 131 -18.59 -10.59 -8.39
C ILE A 131 -19.89 -10.84 -7.62
N THR A 132 -20.70 -11.77 -8.13
CA THR A 132 -21.98 -12.17 -7.52
C THR A 132 -21.83 -13.35 -6.55
N THR A 133 -20.73 -14.09 -6.65
CA THR A 133 -20.38 -15.19 -5.74
C THR A 133 -19.14 -14.82 -4.92
N PRO A 134 -19.29 -14.52 -3.62
CA PRO A 134 -18.18 -14.10 -2.77
C PRO A 134 -17.09 -15.17 -2.65
N ASN A 135 -15.88 -14.72 -2.30
CA ASN A 135 -14.74 -15.57 -1.94
C ASN A 135 -14.19 -16.49 -3.05
N LEU A 136 -14.60 -16.29 -4.31
CA LEU A 136 -14.09 -17.07 -5.46
C LEU A 136 -13.11 -16.31 -6.35
N THR A 137 -13.28 -15.00 -6.46
CA THR A 137 -12.50 -14.18 -7.38
C THR A 137 -11.54 -13.29 -6.61
N LEU A 138 -10.25 -13.62 -6.73
CA LEU A 138 -9.15 -12.74 -6.37
C LEU A 138 -8.66 -12.05 -7.63
N TYR A 139 -8.54 -10.73 -7.59
CA TYR A 139 -7.87 -9.96 -8.63
C TYR A 139 -6.69 -9.22 -8.01
N GLU A 140 -5.56 -9.21 -8.71
CA GLU A 140 -4.29 -8.67 -8.21
C GLU A 140 -3.52 -7.94 -9.31
N ASN A 141 -2.66 -7.02 -8.89
CA ASN A 141 -1.68 -6.37 -9.74
C ASN A 141 -0.45 -6.02 -8.89
N GLU A 142 0.72 -5.92 -9.52
CA GLU A 142 1.98 -5.68 -8.81
C GLU A 142 2.99 -4.81 -9.57
N ILE A 143 3.84 -4.14 -8.78
CA ILE A 143 5.09 -3.53 -9.21
C ILE A 143 6.21 -4.41 -8.66
N ASP A 144 6.88 -5.15 -9.55
CA ASP A 144 8.07 -5.92 -9.23
C ASP A 144 9.14 -5.69 -10.32
N PRO A 145 10.18 -4.88 -10.01
CA PRO A 145 11.28 -4.61 -10.92
C PRO A 145 12.05 -5.85 -11.38
N SER A 146 12.04 -6.95 -10.61
CA SER A 146 12.80 -8.17 -10.92
C SER A 146 12.16 -9.01 -12.03
N ILE A 147 10.84 -8.97 -12.17
CA ILE A 147 10.10 -9.66 -13.23
C ILE A 147 9.83 -8.74 -14.43
N GLN A 148 9.85 -7.41 -14.25
CA GLN A 148 9.57 -6.41 -15.28
C GLN A 148 10.80 -6.00 -16.13
N GLY A 149 11.80 -6.89 -16.26
CA GLY A 149 12.79 -6.84 -17.35
C GLY A 149 13.64 -5.57 -17.46
N GLY A 150 14.10 -4.99 -16.34
CA GLY A 150 14.95 -3.78 -16.34
C GLY A 150 14.26 -2.52 -15.81
N SER A 151 13.04 -2.66 -15.27
CA SER A 151 12.40 -1.59 -14.51
C SER A 151 13.21 -1.21 -13.28
N VAL A 152 13.18 0.09 -12.93
CA VAL A 152 13.82 0.60 -11.72
C VAL A 152 12.83 0.57 -10.55
N PRO A 153 13.29 0.27 -9.32
CA PRO A 153 12.42 0.30 -8.16
C PRO A 153 11.95 1.71 -7.84
N ILE A 154 10.82 1.81 -7.14
CA ILE A 154 10.45 3.05 -6.47
C ILE A 154 11.43 3.24 -5.30
N VAL A 155 12.04 4.43 -5.23
CA VAL A 155 12.95 4.81 -4.15
C VAL A 155 12.34 6.00 -3.43
N LEU A 156 12.14 5.85 -2.11
CA LEU A 156 11.57 6.88 -1.26
C LEU A 156 12.67 7.58 -0.46
N ALA A 157 12.77 8.88 -0.66
CA ALA A 157 13.58 9.79 0.13
C ALA A 157 12.80 10.29 1.36
N GLN A 158 13.46 11.12 2.17
CA GLN A 158 12.85 11.70 3.37
C GLN A 158 11.52 12.40 3.04
N ASN A 159 10.50 12.14 3.86
CA ASN A 159 9.14 12.69 3.74
C ASN A 159 8.40 12.26 2.47
N GLU A 160 8.71 11.07 1.98
CA GLU A 160 7.97 10.42 0.91
C GLU A 160 7.23 9.18 1.41
N GLY A 161 6.38 8.58 0.58
CA GLY A 161 5.60 7.43 0.99
C GLY A 161 4.85 6.74 -0.14
N ILE A 162 4.17 5.66 0.22
CA ILE A 162 3.27 4.90 -0.67
C ILE A 162 1.86 4.97 -0.09
N ILE A 163 0.91 5.23 -0.98
CA ILE A 163 -0.50 5.38 -0.63
C ILE A 163 -1.30 4.46 -1.53
N VAL A 164 -2.15 3.63 -0.91
CA VAL A 164 -3.20 2.92 -1.66
C VAL A 164 -4.50 3.67 -1.44
N ARG A 165 -5.11 4.08 -2.54
CA ARG A 165 -6.39 4.78 -2.58
C ARG A 165 -7.43 3.91 -3.27
N GLY A 166 -8.65 3.97 -2.77
CA GLY A 166 -9.78 3.37 -3.46
C GLY A 166 -10.96 3.09 -2.54
N PRO A 167 -12.00 2.45 -3.10
CA PRO A 167 -12.25 2.29 -4.54
C PRO A 167 -12.44 3.66 -5.23
N THR A 168 -12.19 3.82 -6.54
CA THR A 168 -12.40 5.12 -7.25
C THR A 168 -13.87 5.48 -7.45
N THR A 169 -14.74 4.48 -7.34
CA THR A 169 -16.20 4.58 -7.29
C THR A 169 -16.69 4.07 -5.94
N VAL A 170 -17.80 4.60 -5.43
CA VAL A 170 -18.35 4.15 -4.14
C VAL A 170 -18.77 2.67 -4.25
N PHE A 171 -18.49 1.87 -3.22
CA PHE A 171 -18.98 0.49 -3.15
C PHE A 171 -20.50 0.43 -3.11
N GLY A 172 -21.06 -0.64 -3.67
CA GLY A 172 -22.48 -0.93 -3.57
C GLY A 172 -22.93 -1.11 -2.11
N ALA A 173 -24.24 -0.99 -1.90
CA ALA A 173 -24.86 -1.10 -0.58
C ALA A 173 -24.74 -2.50 0.05
N ALA A 174 -24.45 -3.52 -0.77
CA ALA A 174 -24.25 -4.91 -0.32
C ALA A 174 -22.79 -5.38 -0.47
N ASP A 175 -21.91 -4.54 -1.02
CA ASP A 175 -20.56 -4.95 -1.41
C ASP A 175 -19.62 -4.88 -0.20
N ALA A 176 -18.77 -5.89 -0.04
CA ALA A 176 -17.69 -5.87 0.95
C ALA A 176 -16.50 -6.65 0.39
N ALA A 177 -15.29 -6.27 0.78
CA ALA A 177 -14.08 -6.89 0.28
C ALA A 177 -12.93 -6.79 1.27
N ASN A 178 -11.89 -7.58 1.04
CA ASN A 178 -10.61 -7.46 1.71
C ASN A 178 -9.57 -7.04 0.68
N LEU A 179 -8.99 -5.86 0.87
CA LEU A 179 -7.82 -5.41 0.12
C LEU A 179 -6.56 -5.87 0.86
N ASN A 180 -5.75 -6.69 0.22
CA ASN A 180 -4.44 -7.06 0.72
C ASN A 180 -3.40 -6.11 0.12
N VAL A 181 -2.53 -5.58 0.98
CA VAL A 181 -1.35 -4.82 0.56
C VAL A 181 -0.12 -5.60 1.01
N HIS A 182 0.65 -6.06 0.03
CA HIS A 182 1.92 -6.72 0.24
C HIS A 182 3.04 -5.84 -0.27
N MET A 183 4.07 -5.64 0.54
CA MET A 183 5.20 -4.81 0.17
C MET A 183 6.50 -5.36 0.76
N MET A 184 7.54 -5.36 -0.08
CA MET A 184 8.91 -5.58 0.35
C MET A 184 9.76 -4.36 0.06
N TRP A 185 10.62 -4.01 1.01
CA TRP A 185 11.57 -2.92 0.83
C TRP A 185 12.92 -3.25 1.44
N MET A 186 13.91 -2.54 0.93
CA MET A 186 15.27 -2.52 1.42
C MET A 186 15.57 -1.13 1.99
N GLU A 187 16.37 -1.07 3.04
CA GLU A 187 16.88 0.18 3.60
C GLU A 187 18.38 0.30 3.36
N THR A 188 18.79 1.39 2.70
CA THR A 188 20.20 1.65 2.37
C THR A 188 20.50 3.15 2.44
N CYS A 189 21.77 3.52 2.61
CA CYS A 189 22.21 4.92 2.66
C CYS A 189 22.16 5.61 1.29
N SER A 190 22.27 4.84 0.21
CA SER A 190 22.24 5.36 -1.15
C SER A 190 21.72 4.30 -2.12
N TYR A 191 20.99 4.75 -3.14
CA TYR A 191 20.61 3.93 -4.28
C TYR A 191 20.91 4.71 -5.57
N THR A 192 21.89 4.26 -6.33
CA THR A 192 22.21 4.78 -7.67
C THR A 192 21.80 3.72 -8.69
N ALA A 193 21.04 4.13 -9.70
CA ALA A 193 20.63 3.26 -10.81
C ALA A 193 21.86 2.74 -11.58
#